data_AF-A0A967RF20-F1
#
_entry.id   AF-A0A967RF20-F1
#
_cell.length_a   1.000
_cell.length_b   1.000
_cell.length_c   1.000
_cell.angle_alpha   90.00
_cell.angle_beta   90.00
_cell.angle_gamma   90.00
#
_symmetry.space_group_name_H-M   'P 1'
#
loop_
_entity.id
_entity.type
_entity.pdbx_description
1 polymer ?
#
loop_
_entity_poly.entity_id
_entity_poly.type
_entity_poly.pdbx_seq_one_letter_code
_entity_poly.pdbx_strand_id
1 'polypeptide(L)'
;MVDIGQGVRRTPCLPIRWRGRLIIKITFSIPVLIERIFVFALLLYRRLRYGYPFRRIPLTQGKYAIVDPEDYPRLSKHKWYVVRSPRSDYAARYVTIGYRRQTTVRMHRVIMNARPGQFIDHINHNGLDNRKANLRLASNAQNSWNKRKQRGNHSSKYKGVSFFKRENKWTARIQANGKKIFLGIFKNEIDAAKAYDAAARKYYGQFAYLNFKTT
;
A
#
# COMPACT_ATOMS: atom_id res chain seq x y z
N MET A 1 -1.33 -70.27 -44.75
CA MET A 1 -0.09 -70.58 -45.50
C MET A 1 0.53 -69.23 -45.85
N VAL A 2 1.66 -68.75 -45.35
CA VAL A 2 2.81 -69.27 -44.57
C VAL A 2 3.40 -67.99 -43.90
N ASP A 3 3.40 -67.92 -42.57
CA ASP A 3 4.57 -67.96 -41.66
C ASP A 3 5.44 -66.69 -41.63
N ILE A 4 5.21 -65.80 -40.65
CA ILE A 4 6.05 -65.45 -39.48
C ILE A 4 7.51 -65.09 -39.80
N GLY A 5 7.87 -63.83 -39.55
CA GLY A 5 9.26 -63.35 -39.49
C GLY A 5 9.39 -62.14 -38.56
N GLN A 6 9.75 -62.39 -37.30
CA GLN A 6 10.10 -61.35 -36.33
C GLN A 6 11.40 -60.64 -36.72
N GLY A 7 11.45 -59.32 -36.55
CA GLY A 7 12.64 -58.52 -36.81
C GLY A 7 12.66 -57.24 -35.98
N VAL A 8 12.97 -57.37 -34.70
CA VAL A 8 13.22 -56.25 -33.77
C VAL A 8 14.47 -55.49 -34.25
N ARG A 9 14.33 -54.24 -34.70
CA ARG A 9 15.45 -53.31 -34.86
C ARG A 9 15.30 -52.15 -33.89
N ARG A 10 16.12 -52.17 -32.84
CA ARG A 10 16.32 -51.06 -31.91
C ARG A 10 17.03 -49.94 -32.67
N THR A 11 16.43 -48.76 -32.75
CA THR A 11 17.13 -47.53 -33.13
C THR A 11 18.08 -47.11 -32.00
N PRO A 12 19.37 -46.85 -32.27
CA PRO A 12 20.29 -46.39 -31.24
C PRO A 12 20.04 -44.90 -30.97
N CYS A 13 19.75 -44.59 -29.70
CA CYS A 13 19.71 -43.23 -29.18
C CYS A 13 21.10 -42.58 -29.34
N LEU A 14 21.21 -41.57 -30.21
CA LEU A 14 22.37 -40.67 -30.21
C LEU A 14 22.18 -39.61 -29.11
N PRO A 15 23.16 -39.37 -28.24
CA PRO A 15 23.07 -38.33 -27.23
C PRO A 15 23.22 -36.96 -27.88
N ILE A 16 22.17 -36.14 -27.82
CA ILE A 16 22.22 -34.74 -28.22
C ILE A 16 23.10 -33.99 -27.21
N ARG A 17 24.36 -33.77 -27.57
CA ARG A 17 25.32 -32.94 -26.85
C ARG A 17 24.98 -31.47 -27.09
N TRP A 18 24.31 -30.82 -26.14
CA TRP A 18 24.13 -29.36 -26.15
C TRP A 18 25.50 -28.69 -25.94
N ARG A 19 26.09 -28.13 -27.01
CA ARG A 19 27.29 -27.28 -26.89
C ARG A 19 26.89 -26.00 -26.15
N GLY A 20 27.53 -25.75 -25.00
CA GLY A 20 27.27 -24.59 -24.16
C GLY A 20 27.49 -23.27 -24.92
N ARG A 21 26.44 -22.45 -25.02
CA ARG A 21 26.54 -21.06 -25.46
C ARG A 21 27.17 -20.27 -24.31
N LEU A 22 28.39 -19.78 -24.51
CA LEU A 22 29.00 -18.81 -23.59
C LEU A 22 28.16 -17.53 -23.64
N ILE A 23 27.39 -17.26 -22.58
CA ILE A 23 26.66 -16.00 -22.43
C ILE A 23 27.67 -15.00 -21.86
N ILE A 24 28.25 -14.15 -22.71
CA ILE A 24 29.07 -13.02 -22.29
C ILE A 24 28.13 -12.01 -21.62
N LYS A 25 28.20 -11.91 -20.29
CA LYS A 25 27.50 -10.86 -19.55
C LYS A 25 28.27 -9.55 -19.69
N ILE A 26 27.86 -8.71 -20.64
CA ILE A 26 28.37 -7.35 -20.73
C ILE A 26 27.68 -6.51 -19.65
N THR A 27 28.42 -6.10 -18.63
CA THR A 27 27.93 -5.17 -17.61
C THR A 27 28.29 -3.75 -18.02
N PHE A 28 27.31 -2.97 -18.46
CA PHE A 28 27.47 -1.55 -18.71
C PHE A 28 27.25 -0.77 -17.41
N SER A 29 28.25 -0.01 -16.96
CA SER A 29 28.11 0.89 -15.80
C SER A 29 27.74 2.28 -16.29
N ILE A 30 26.50 2.71 -16.03
CA ILE A 30 26.05 4.06 -16.36
C ILE A 30 26.65 5.01 -15.31
N PRO A 31 27.44 6.03 -15.70
CA PRO A 31 27.96 7.01 -14.77
C PRO A 31 26.79 7.72 -14.06
N VAL A 32 26.85 7.82 -12.73
CA VAL A 32 25.83 8.46 -11.87
C VAL A 32 25.48 9.89 -12.34
N LEU A 33 26.42 10.58 -12.97
CA LEU A 33 26.22 11.90 -13.54
C LEU A 33 25.21 11.90 -14.70
N ILE A 34 25.26 10.90 -15.59
CA ILE A 34 24.33 10.77 -16.71
C ILE A 34 22.92 10.50 -16.19
N GLU A 35 22.78 9.62 -15.19
CA GLU A 35 21.49 9.37 -14.54
C GLU A 35 20.93 10.65 -13.88
N ARG A 36 21.77 11.42 -13.18
CA ARG A 36 21.36 12.69 -12.57
C ARG A 36 20.90 13.72 -13.59
N ILE A 37 21.62 13.87 -14.71
CA ILE A 37 21.24 14.78 -15.79
C ILE A 37 19.91 14.33 -16.42
N PHE A 38 19.75 13.04 -16.70
CA PHE A 38 18.53 12.50 -17.27
C PHE A 38 17.33 12.66 -16.32
N VAL A 39 17.48 12.34 -15.03
CA VAL A 39 16.44 12.55 -14.01
C VAL A 39 16.10 14.02 -13.87
N PHE A 40 17.10 14.91 -13.85
CA PHE A 40 16.86 16.35 -13.79
C PHE A 40 16.09 16.85 -15.02
N ALA A 41 16.51 16.47 -16.23
CA ALA A 41 15.83 16.84 -17.47
C ALA A 41 14.39 16.28 -17.52
N LEU A 42 14.18 15.04 -17.08
CA LEU A 42 12.86 14.42 -16.97
C LEU A 42 11.96 15.15 -15.98
N LEU A 43 12.49 15.52 -14.81
CA LEU A 43 11.76 16.28 -13.78
C LEU A 43 11.47 17.70 -14.24
N LEU A 44 12.40 18.36 -14.94
CA LEU A 44 12.21 19.68 -15.52
C LEU A 44 11.17 19.65 -16.63
N TYR A 45 11.25 18.70 -17.57
CA TYR A 45 10.25 18.48 -18.60
C TYR A 45 8.87 18.21 -17.97
N ARG A 46 8.79 17.34 -16.97
CA ARG A 46 7.54 17.10 -16.23
C ARG A 46 7.01 18.37 -15.57
N ARG A 47 7.88 19.18 -14.96
CA ARG A 47 7.51 20.45 -14.33
C ARG A 47 7.00 21.46 -15.36
N LEU A 48 7.64 21.57 -16.52
CA LEU A 48 7.24 22.49 -17.58
C LEU A 48 5.94 22.04 -18.26
N ARG A 49 5.77 20.73 -18.49
CA ARG A 49 4.62 20.18 -19.23
C ARG A 49 3.40 19.91 -18.36
N TYR A 50 3.59 19.47 -17.11
CA TYR A 50 2.51 19.06 -16.20
C TYR A 50 2.44 19.89 -14.90
N GLY A 51 3.37 20.82 -14.67
CA GLY A 51 3.43 21.62 -13.45
C GLY A 51 4.00 20.86 -12.24
N TYR A 52 3.71 21.36 -11.03
CA TYR A 52 4.08 20.67 -9.80
C TYR A 52 3.26 19.40 -9.60
N PRO A 53 3.83 18.32 -9.02
CA PRO A 53 3.10 17.08 -8.78
C PRO A 53 1.97 17.22 -7.75
N PHE A 54 1.94 18.34 -7.02
CA PHE A 54 0.90 18.68 -6.06
C PHE A 54 0.89 20.18 -5.79
N ARG A 55 -0.22 20.66 -5.22
CA ARG A 55 -0.35 22.01 -4.66
C ARG A 55 -0.59 21.95 -3.16
N ARG A 56 -0.21 23.00 -2.44
CA ARG A 56 -0.43 23.14 -1.00
C ARG A 56 -1.59 24.10 -0.75
N ILE A 57 -2.53 23.69 0.09
CA ILE A 57 -3.60 24.55 0.61
C ILE A 57 -3.30 24.82 2.07
N PRO A 58 -3.14 26.09 2.49
CA PRO A 58 -2.88 26.42 3.88
C PRO A 58 -4.11 26.06 4.74
N LEU A 59 -3.84 25.55 5.93
CA LEU A 59 -4.83 25.21 6.96
C LEU A 59 -4.58 26.06 8.20
N THR A 60 -5.51 26.00 9.15
CA THR A 60 -5.27 26.55 10.50
C THR A 60 -4.03 25.93 11.16
N GLN A 61 -3.40 26.66 12.08
CA GLN A 61 -2.24 26.21 12.87
C GLN A 61 -0.96 25.94 12.04
N GLY A 62 -0.76 26.69 10.95
CA GLY A 62 0.48 26.64 10.16
C GLY A 62 0.69 25.35 9.36
N LYS A 63 -0.33 24.50 9.23
CA LYS A 63 -0.28 23.27 8.45
C LYS A 63 -0.74 23.49 7.02
N TYR A 64 -0.49 22.51 6.16
CA TYR A 64 -0.98 22.50 4.79
C TYR A 64 -1.54 21.12 4.42
N ALA A 65 -2.58 21.11 3.60
CA ALA A 65 -2.99 19.92 2.86
C ALA A 65 -2.30 19.92 1.50
N ILE A 66 -1.90 18.73 1.02
CA ILE A 66 -1.46 18.56 -0.36
C ILE A 66 -2.59 17.95 -1.20
N VAL A 67 -2.76 18.47 -2.41
CA VAL A 67 -3.81 18.09 -3.37
C VAL A 67 -3.23 18.04 -4.78
N ASP A 68 -3.93 17.37 -5.70
CA ASP A 68 -3.57 17.42 -7.11
C ASP A 68 -3.78 18.84 -7.69
N PRO A 69 -2.97 19.27 -8.67
CA PRO A 69 -3.09 20.61 -9.27
C PRO A 69 -4.46 20.91 -9.85
N GLU A 70 -5.14 19.90 -10.40
CA GLU A 70 -6.49 20.00 -10.98
C GLU A 70 -7.59 20.30 -9.95
N ASP A 71 -7.45 19.82 -8.71
CA ASP A 71 -8.42 20.09 -7.65
C ASP A 71 -8.16 21.42 -6.93
N TYR A 72 -6.94 21.94 -7.04
CA TYR A 72 -6.53 23.14 -6.33
C TYR A 72 -7.43 24.37 -6.58
N PRO A 73 -7.76 24.77 -7.83
CA PRO A 73 -8.57 25.97 -8.08
C PRO A 73 -9.95 25.93 -7.44
N ARG A 74 -10.54 24.74 -7.30
CA ARG A 74 -11.86 24.56 -6.66
C ARG A 74 -11.74 24.55 -5.15
N LEU A 75 -10.73 23.87 -4.61
CA LEU A 75 -10.56 23.70 -3.16
C LEU A 75 -10.01 24.96 -2.47
N SER A 76 -9.16 25.74 -3.14
CA SER A 76 -8.53 26.95 -2.58
C SER A 76 -9.50 28.09 -2.29
N LYS A 77 -10.70 28.07 -2.91
CA LYS A 77 -11.80 29.02 -2.68
C LYS A 77 -12.42 28.93 -1.28
N HIS A 78 -11.99 27.96 -0.48
CA HIS A 78 -12.61 27.63 0.78
C HIS A 78 -11.61 27.69 1.94
N LYS A 79 -12.08 28.13 3.10
CA LYS A 79 -11.29 28.10 4.33
C LYS A 79 -11.29 26.69 4.93
N TRP A 80 -10.13 26.08 4.96
CA TRP A 80 -9.92 24.75 5.53
C TRP A 80 -9.24 24.84 6.89
N TYR A 81 -9.57 23.91 7.79
CA TYR A 81 -8.98 23.79 9.12
C TYR A 81 -8.57 22.35 9.42
N VAL A 82 -7.73 22.19 10.43
CA VAL A 82 -7.24 20.88 10.87
C VAL A 82 -8.22 20.25 11.86
N VAL A 83 -8.65 19.04 11.57
CA VAL A 83 -9.33 18.14 12.50
C VAL A 83 -8.32 17.10 12.98
N ARG A 84 -7.98 17.15 14.26
CA ARG A 84 -7.08 16.17 14.89
C ARG A 84 -7.79 14.84 15.12
N SER A 85 -7.09 13.75 14.85
CA SER A 85 -7.50 12.40 15.24
C SER A 85 -6.30 11.70 15.88
N PRO A 86 -6.50 10.71 16.76
CA PRO A 86 -5.37 10.01 17.41
C PRO A 86 -4.33 9.39 16.46
N ARG A 87 -4.68 9.21 15.18
CA ARG A 87 -3.83 8.56 14.18
C ARG A 87 -3.31 9.49 13.09
N SER A 88 -4.04 10.54 12.74
CA SER A 88 -3.70 11.43 11.63
C SER A 88 -4.53 12.70 11.68
N ASP A 89 -3.97 13.79 11.20
CA ASP A 89 -4.69 15.04 11.03
C ASP A 89 -5.41 15.05 9.69
N TYR A 90 -6.59 15.65 9.64
CA TYR A 90 -7.40 15.77 8.43
C TYR A 90 -7.70 17.23 8.13
N ALA A 91 -7.70 17.58 6.85
CA ALA A 91 -8.25 18.85 6.40
C ALA A 91 -9.78 18.76 6.33
N ALA A 92 -10.47 19.71 6.94
CA ALA A 92 -11.92 19.80 6.91
C ALA A 92 -12.40 21.24 6.77
N ARG A 93 -13.67 21.40 6.41
CA ARG A 93 -14.36 22.70 6.34
C ARG A 93 -15.79 22.56 6.84
N TYR A 94 -16.40 23.68 7.21
CA TYR A 94 -17.83 23.75 7.44
C TYR A 94 -18.59 23.89 6.12
N VAL A 95 -19.75 23.25 6.05
CA VAL A 95 -20.74 23.43 4.97
C VAL A 95 -22.12 23.54 5.59
N THR A 96 -22.96 24.39 5.02
CA THR A 96 -24.37 24.52 5.41
C THR A 96 -25.20 23.56 4.58
N ILE A 97 -26.04 22.75 5.23
CA ILE A 97 -27.00 21.85 4.60
C ILE A 97 -28.41 22.30 5.04
N GLY A 98 -29.27 22.59 4.06
CA GLY A 98 -30.63 23.10 4.31
C GLY A 98 -30.62 24.51 4.92
N TYR A 99 -31.65 24.83 5.68
CA TYR A 99 -31.89 26.22 6.09
C TYR A 99 -30.93 26.76 7.15
N ARG A 100 -30.37 25.94 8.06
CA ARG A 100 -29.46 26.42 9.13
C ARG A 100 -28.48 25.38 9.71
N ARG A 101 -28.38 24.17 9.16
CA ARG A 101 -27.51 23.14 9.77
C ARG A 101 -26.10 23.22 9.20
N GLN A 102 -25.13 23.60 10.03
CA GLN A 102 -23.72 23.45 9.66
C GLN A 102 -23.25 22.03 9.95
N THR A 103 -22.47 21.47 9.03
CA THR A 103 -21.77 20.21 9.23
C THR A 103 -20.33 20.31 8.75
N THR A 104 -19.48 19.42 9.24
CA THR A 104 -18.09 19.35 8.84
C THR A 104 -17.92 18.33 7.72
N VAL A 105 -17.29 18.75 6.62
CA VAL A 105 -16.88 17.85 5.54
C VAL A 105 -15.37 17.80 5.43
N ARG A 106 -14.83 16.59 5.27
CA ARG A 106 -13.38 16.36 5.11
C ARG A 106 -12.97 16.49 3.64
N MET A 107 -11.78 17.03 3.40
CA MET A 107 -11.26 17.34 2.06
C MET A 107 -11.23 16.10 1.14
N HIS A 108 -10.68 14.98 1.61
CA HIS A 108 -10.64 13.73 0.83
C HIS A 108 -12.02 13.26 0.35
N ARG A 109 -13.09 13.52 1.11
CA ARG A 109 -14.46 13.15 0.69
C ARG A 109 -14.98 14.05 -0.42
N VAL A 110 -14.63 15.34 -0.36
CA VAL A 110 -15.01 16.34 -1.37
C VAL A 110 -14.27 16.10 -2.68
N ILE A 111 -13.03 15.60 -2.63
CA ILE A 111 -12.25 15.23 -3.83
C ILE A 111 -12.83 13.97 -4.49
N MET A 112 -13.16 12.95 -3.69
CA MET A 112 -13.68 11.68 -4.19
C MET A 112 -15.19 11.68 -4.45
N ASN A 113 -15.90 12.81 -4.24
CA ASN A 113 -17.36 12.90 -4.28
C ASN A 113 -18.06 11.74 -3.51
N ALA A 114 -17.56 11.46 -2.31
CA ALA A 114 -17.98 10.28 -1.54
C ALA A 114 -19.41 10.43 -0.99
N ARG A 115 -20.30 9.50 -1.36
CA ARG A 115 -21.68 9.41 -0.86
C ARG A 115 -21.71 9.09 0.64
N PRO A 116 -22.81 9.42 1.36
CA PRO A 116 -23.00 8.98 2.73
C PRO A 116 -22.77 7.45 2.87
N GLY A 117 -22.09 7.04 3.94
CA GLY A 117 -21.75 5.62 4.18
C GLY A 117 -20.51 5.09 3.44
N GLN A 118 -20.04 5.75 2.38
CA GLN A 118 -18.77 5.36 1.73
C GLN A 118 -17.57 5.80 2.58
N PHE A 119 -16.55 4.94 2.73
CA PHE A 119 -15.29 5.30 3.35
C PHE A 119 -14.23 5.56 2.29
N ILE A 120 -13.41 6.57 2.54
CA ILE A 120 -12.23 6.87 1.72
C ILE A 120 -11.02 6.67 2.62
N ASP A 121 -10.15 5.76 2.22
CA ASP A 121 -8.92 5.41 2.94
C ASP A 121 -7.73 6.17 2.34
N HIS A 122 -6.82 6.62 3.20
CA HIS A 122 -5.54 7.21 2.83
C HIS A 122 -4.49 6.10 2.81
N ILE A 123 -3.99 5.76 1.62
CA ILE A 123 -3.05 4.64 1.42
C ILE A 123 -1.80 4.80 2.32
N ASN A 124 -1.26 6.01 2.43
CA ASN A 124 -0.08 6.33 3.24
C ASN A 124 -0.36 6.73 4.71
N HIS A 125 -1.62 6.67 5.15
CA HIS A 125 -2.07 7.06 6.50
C HIS A 125 -1.89 8.54 6.88
N ASN A 126 -1.55 9.41 5.93
CA ASN A 126 -1.46 10.85 6.12
C ASN A 126 -2.75 11.53 5.64
N GLY A 127 -3.60 11.95 6.57
CA GLY A 127 -4.89 12.58 6.28
C GLY A 127 -4.81 13.99 5.68
N LEU A 128 -3.62 14.58 5.65
CA LEU A 128 -3.33 15.84 4.97
C LEU A 128 -2.85 15.64 3.53
N ASP A 129 -2.51 14.41 3.13
CA ASP A 129 -2.21 14.04 1.75
C ASP A 129 -3.48 13.62 1.01
N ASN A 130 -4.14 14.58 0.36
CA ASN A 130 -5.43 14.40 -0.28
C ASN A 130 -5.31 14.24 -1.80
N ARG A 131 -4.12 13.90 -2.32
CA ARG A 131 -3.94 13.55 -3.74
C ARG A 131 -4.71 12.28 -4.07
N LYS A 132 -5.35 12.21 -5.23
CA LYS A 132 -6.14 11.06 -5.71
C LYS A 132 -5.34 9.77 -5.72
N ALA A 133 -4.06 9.83 -6.08
CA ALA A 133 -3.15 8.68 -6.04
C ALA A 133 -2.96 8.09 -4.61
N ASN A 134 -3.27 8.86 -3.56
CA ASN A 134 -3.21 8.42 -2.17
C ASN A 134 -4.60 8.08 -1.58
N LEU A 135 -5.69 8.29 -2.33
CA LEU A 135 -7.06 8.06 -1.88
C LEU A 135 -7.66 6.83 -2.56
N ARG A 136 -8.46 6.06 -1.82
CA ARG A 136 -9.21 4.94 -2.38
C ARG A 136 -10.53 4.71 -1.67
N LEU A 137 -11.53 4.25 -2.41
CA LEU A 137 -12.78 3.77 -1.82
C LEU A 137 -12.50 2.51 -1.00
N ALA A 138 -13.08 2.46 0.20
CA ALA A 138 -12.93 1.34 1.12
C ALA A 138 -14.26 1.04 1.81
N SER A 139 -14.46 -0.21 2.20
CA SER A 139 -15.41 -0.57 3.25
C SER A 139 -14.82 -0.27 4.64
N ASN A 140 -15.65 -0.26 5.68
CA ASN A 140 -15.17 -0.11 7.06
C ASN A 140 -14.15 -1.21 7.42
N ALA A 141 -14.39 -2.45 6.96
CA ALA A 141 -13.47 -3.56 7.16
C ALA A 141 -12.11 -3.33 6.47
N GLN A 142 -12.13 -2.94 5.18
CA GLN A 142 -10.92 -2.65 4.40
C GLN A 142 -10.10 -1.49 5.01
N ASN A 143 -10.76 -0.41 5.40
CA ASN A 143 -10.12 0.70 6.12
C ASN A 143 -9.52 0.22 7.46
N SER A 144 -10.16 -0.74 8.13
CA SER A 144 -9.62 -1.35 9.35
C SER A 144 -8.39 -2.23 9.08
N TRP A 145 -8.35 -2.93 7.95
CA TRP A 145 -7.18 -3.72 7.54
C TRP A 145 -5.95 -2.85 7.31
N ASN A 146 -6.13 -1.62 6.81
CA ASN A 146 -5.05 -0.66 6.62
C ASN A 146 -4.60 0.03 7.93
N LYS A 147 -5.18 -0.29 9.10
CA LYS A 147 -4.78 0.36 10.36
C LYS A 147 -3.38 -0.07 10.82
N ARG A 148 -2.61 0.92 11.27
CA ARG A 148 -1.39 0.72 12.07
C ARG A 148 -1.71 0.01 13.40
N LYS A 149 -0.70 -0.68 13.94
CA LYS A 149 -0.74 -1.18 15.33
C LYS A 149 -1.02 0.00 16.28
N GLN A 150 -1.92 -0.21 17.24
CA GLN A 150 -2.21 0.78 18.28
C GLN A 150 -0.97 0.97 19.16
N ARG A 151 -0.72 2.23 19.56
CA ARG A 151 0.31 2.56 20.54
C ARG A 151 -0.22 2.23 21.94
N GLY A 152 0.66 1.79 22.84
CA GLY A 152 0.34 1.47 24.22
C GLY A 152 1.08 0.24 24.74
N ASN A 153 0.72 -0.21 25.94
CA ASN A 153 1.31 -1.38 26.59
C ASN A 153 0.76 -2.67 25.97
N HIS A 154 1.33 -3.04 24.83
CA HIS A 154 1.07 -4.32 24.18
C HIS A 154 2.27 -5.24 24.35
N SER A 155 2.01 -6.54 24.44
CA SER A 155 3.09 -7.54 24.53
C SER A 155 3.95 -7.63 23.27
N SER A 156 3.47 -7.13 22.13
CA SER A 156 4.20 -7.10 20.87
C SER A 156 4.13 -5.73 20.22
N LYS A 157 5.25 -5.32 19.60
CA LYS A 157 5.32 -4.13 18.73
C LYS A 157 4.67 -4.36 17.36
N TYR A 158 4.46 -5.62 16.97
CA TYR A 158 3.91 -5.98 15.66
C TYR A 158 2.38 -6.15 15.68
N LYS A 159 1.78 -5.85 14.53
CA LYS A 159 0.34 -6.05 14.28
C LYS A 159 0.03 -7.53 14.17
N GLY A 160 -1.06 -7.94 14.82
CA GLY A 160 -1.54 -9.32 14.83
C GLY A 160 -0.73 -10.29 15.68
N VAL A 161 0.31 -9.80 16.38
CA VAL A 161 1.17 -10.62 17.24
C VAL A 161 0.89 -10.34 18.70
N SER A 162 0.92 -11.40 19.52
CA SER A 162 0.76 -11.34 20.97
C SER A 162 1.58 -12.42 21.66
N PHE A 163 2.19 -12.08 22.79
CA PHE A 163 2.91 -13.03 23.62
C PHE A 163 1.95 -13.94 24.39
N PHE A 164 2.18 -15.24 24.32
CA PHE A 164 1.41 -16.25 25.03
C PHE A 164 2.20 -16.75 26.25
N LYS A 165 1.93 -16.11 27.39
CA LYS A 165 2.69 -16.27 28.64
C LYS A 165 2.80 -17.73 29.10
N ARG A 166 1.69 -18.50 29.00
CA ARG A 166 1.64 -19.89 29.47
C ARG A 166 2.68 -20.80 28.80
N GLU A 167 2.94 -20.58 27.51
CA GLU A 167 3.87 -21.40 26.72
C GLU A 167 5.21 -20.72 26.48
N ASN A 168 5.41 -19.50 27.00
CA ASN A 168 6.57 -18.66 26.74
C ASN A 168 6.85 -18.49 25.22
N LYS A 169 5.79 -18.33 24.41
CA LYS A 169 5.88 -18.28 22.94
C LYS A 169 5.07 -17.13 22.34
N TRP A 170 5.32 -16.81 21.08
CA TRP A 170 4.60 -15.78 20.32
C TRP A 170 3.47 -16.38 19.51
N THR A 171 2.34 -15.68 19.41
CA THR A 171 1.19 -16.13 18.60
C THR A 171 0.84 -15.07 17.58
N ALA A 172 0.47 -15.51 16.38
CA ALA A 172 -0.04 -14.64 15.33
C ALA A 172 -1.51 -14.97 15.01
N ARG A 173 -2.32 -13.93 14.86
CA ARG A 173 -3.74 -14.05 14.48
C ARG A 173 -4.12 -12.93 13.51
N ILE A 174 -5.07 -13.21 12.63
CA ILE A 174 -5.63 -12.25 11.68
C ILE A 174 -7.15 -12.32 11.67
N GLN A 175 -7.83 -11.20 11.45
CA GLN A 175 -9.29 -11.19 11.30
C GLN A 175 -9.67 -11.08 9.84
N ALA A 176 -10.27 -12.11 9.26
CA ALA A 176 -10.73 -12.11 7.88
C ALA A 176 -12.11 -12.77 7.80
N ASN A 177 -12.97 -12.28 6.91
CA ASN A 177 -14.32 -12.81 6.69
C ASN A 177 -15.14 -12.94 7.99
N GLY A 178 -15.02 -11.95 8.88
CA GLY A 178 -15.70 -11.93 10.19
C GLY A 178 -15.11 -12.87 11.26
N LYS A 179 -14.15 -13.74 10.92
CA LYS A 179 -13.57 -14.73 11.84
C LYS A 179 -12.13 -14.39 12.21
N LYS A 180 -11.72 -14.78 13.43
CA LYS A 180 -10.31 -14.72 13.87
C LYS A 180 -9.62 -16.02 13.46
N ILE A 181 -8.65 -15.91 12.56
CA ILE A 181 -7.85 -17.02 12.06
C ILE A 181 -6.55 -17.08 12.86
N PHE A 182 -6.24 -18.24 13.40
CA PHE A 182 -4.98 -18.52 14.07
C PHE A 182 -3.92 -18.91 13.05
N LEU A 183 -2.78 -18.22 13.07
CA LEU A 183 -1.71 -18.39 12.08
C LEU A 183 -0.57 -19.26 12.62
N GLY A 184 -0.50 -19.49 13.92
CA GLY A 184 0.49 -20.34 14.55
C GLY A 184 1.06 -19.80 15.86
N ILE A 185 1.90 -20.64 16.48
CA ILE A 185 2.76 -20.33 17.61
C ILE A 185 4.21 -20.37 17.14
N PHE A 186 5.01 -19.39 17.56
CA PHE A 186 6.38 -19.16 17.13
C PHE A 186 7.29 -18.94 18.33
N LYS A 187 8.57 -19.31 18.19
CA LYS A 187 9.59 -19.03 19.21
C LYS A 187 9.97 -17.55 19.23
N ASN A 188 10.02 -16.90 18.07
CA ASN A 188 10.41 -15.51 17.92
C ASN A 188 9.23 -14.61 17.54
N GLU A 189 9.25 -13.37 18.06
CA GLU A 189 8.26 -12.34 17.74
C GLU A 189 8.25 -12.00 16.24
N ILE A 190 9.43 -11.93 15.64
CA ILE A 190 9.65 -11.58 14.24
C ILE A 190 9.02 -12.62 13.29
N ASP A 191 9.14 -13.91 13.61
CA ASP A 191 8.60 -14.98 12.78
C ASP A 191 7.06 -14.97 12.81
N ALA A 192 6.47 -14.70 13.98
CA ALA A 192 5.04 -14.47 14.11
C ALA A 192 4.57 -13.25 13.27
N ALA A 193 5.37 -12.16 13.26
CA ALA A 193 5.06 -10.98 12.47
C ALA A 193 5.17 -11.24 10.95
N LYS A 194 6.16 -12.01 10.50
CA LYS A 194 6.28 -12.44 9.09
C LYS A 194 5.10 -13.31 8.67
N ALA A 195 4.65 -14.23 9.53
CA ALA A 195 3.45 -15.03 9.29
C ALA A 195 2.19 -14.16 9.17
N TYR A 196 2.07 -13.13 10.02
CA TYR A 196 0.99 -12.15 9.89
C TYR A 196 1.06 -11.39 8.56
N ASP A 197 2.23 -10.92 8.14
CA ASP A 197 2.38 -10.17 6.88
C ASP A 197 2.07 -11.02 5.65
N ALA A 198 2.46 -12.31 5.66
CA ALA A 198 2.07 -13.26 4.63
C ALA A 198 0.54 -13.44 4.57
N ALA A 199 -0.11 -13.60 5.72
CA ALA A 199 -1.56 -13.69 5.79
C ALA A 199 -2.25 -12.38 5.39
N ALA A 200 -1.74 -11.22 5.80
CA ALA A 200 -2.28 -9.91 5.47
C ALA A 200 -2.24 -9.66 3.96
N ARG A 201 -1.14 -10.02 3.28
CA ARG A 201 -1.08 -9.99 1.81
C ARG A 201 -2.13 -10.87 1.16
N LYS A 202 -2.31 -12.10 1.66
CA LYS A 202 -3.29 -13.06 1.15
C LYS A 202 -4.74 -12.58 1.33
N TYR A 203 -5.10 -12.12 2.53
CA TYR A 203 -6.50 -11.83 2.88
C TYR A 203 -6.92 -10.38 2.61
N TYR A 204 -6.01 -9.41 2.74
CA TYR A 204 -6.34 -7.99 2.64
C TYR A 204 -5.88 -7.35 1.33
N GLY A 205 -4.97 -8.01 0.59
CA GLY A 205 -4.44 -7.53 -0.68
C GLY A 205 -3.88 -6.11 -0.57
N GLN A 206 -4.35 -5.20 -1.42
CA GLN A 206 -3.90 -3.80 -1.42
C GLN A 206 -4.17 -3.04 -0.11
N PHE A 207 -5.12 -3.48 0.72
CA PHE A 207 -5.44 -2.83 2.00
C PHE A 207 -4.58 -3.34 3.16
N ALA A 208 -3.64 -4.25 2.90
CA ALA A 208 -2.78 -4.81 3.93
C ALA A 208 -1.82 -3.76 4.49
N TYR A 209 -1.89 -3.52 5.80
CA TYR A 209 -0.80 -2.88 6.52
C TYR A 209 0.20 -3.95 6.99
N LEU A 210 1.40 -3.95 6.42
CA LEU A 210 2.47 -4.89 6.75
C LEU A 210 3.37 -4.37 7.87
N ASN A 211 3.87 -5.28 8.68
CA ASN A 211 4.85 -5.00 9.72
C ASN A 211 6.23 -4.68 9.13
N PHE A 212 6.63 -5.39 8.08
CA PHE A 212 7.89 -5.19 7.37
C PHE A 212 7.61 -4.56 6.00
N LYS A 213 8.13 -3.34 5.79
CA LYS A 213 8.07 -2.69 4.49
C LYS A 213 9.07 -3.37 3.56
N THR A 214 8.64 -3.73 2.36
CA THR A 214 9.57 -4.13 1.30
C THR A 214 10.38 -2.90 0.95
N THR A 215 11.68 -2.95 1.22
CA THR A 215 12.65 -1.92 0.81
C THR A 215 12.82 -1.95 -0.71
#